data_AF-A0A9P1BZ95-F1
#
_entry.id   AF-A0A9P1BZ95-F1
#
_cell.length_a   1.000
_cell.length_b   1.000
_cell.length_c   1.000
_cell.angle_alpha   90.00
_cell.angle_beta   90.00
_cell.angle_gamma   90.00
#
_symmetry.space_group_name_H-M   'P 1'
#
loop_
_entity.id
_entity.type
_entity.pdbx_description
1 polymer ?
#
loop_
_entity_poly.entity_id
_entity_poly.type
_entity_poly.pdbx_seq_one_letter_code
_entity_poly.pdbx_strand_id
1 'polypeptide(L)'
;MATSWSFGSTVEAVPMGPLHWLAIAGCWEPAGGKVTDCDGRGIGVLCEGSPGEVHKQAIDLMGQVEWVILQADLLVPSDALLVASTRHGTRVAVVVINEQHLLDFEPALARMGALIVGDDEMLNKAMVHRMALTKSESPMLNTVCGGIFLPAAEELKLCMVESVELIHGEADRVNLDMISMLQPGEGALVGSTAKALCFIHADAAGHGFRINAGPVHAYVALPDGRIKYLSDVEAGDQILMVDLGRGGVGSLASRSVAVGRCQVDRCQVARIRLFLEGEHSQLFLEWTDAVRVHGRKADGGPSGAVPITQLKGGDEILVHWSTSSPRVNHVQSMPSEK
;
A
#
# COMPACT_ATOMS: atom_id res chain seq x y z
N MET A 1 -3.78 -15.35 -40.44
CA MET A 1 -2.76 -16.12 -39.72
C MET A 1 -2.69 -15.50 -38.35
N ALA A 2 -3.22 -16.16 -37.32
CA ALA A 2 -3.13 -15.68 -35.95
C ALA A 2 -1.65 -15.73 -35.55
N THR A 3 -1.05 -14.57 -35.35
CA THR A 3 0.30 -14.48 -34.79
C THR A 3 0.20 -14.94 -33.34
N SER A 4 0.76 -16.11 -33.03
CA SER A 4 0.99 -16.53 -31.65
C SER A 4 2.08 -15.62 -31.08
N TRP A 5 1.71 -14.72 -30.17
CA TRP A 5 2.65 -13.81 -29.53
C TRP A 5 3.20 -14.47 -28.26
N SER A 6 4.50 -14.72 -28.24
CA SER A 6 5.21 -15.10 -27.03
C SER A 6 5.65 -13.83 -26.30
N PHE A 7 5.07 -13.57 -25.14
CA PHE A 7 5.55 -12.51 -24.25
C PHE A 7 6.97 -12.83 -23.75
N GLY A 8 7.81 -11.80 -23.63
CA GLY A 8 9.05 -11.87 -22.87
C GLY A 8 8.78 -12.15 -21.39
N SER A 9 9.82 -12.51 -20.65
CA SER A 9 9.82 -13.08 -19.29
C SER A 9 9.21 -12.24 -18.15
N THR A 10 8.49 -11.17 -18.44
CA THR A 10 7.84 -10.30 -17.45
C THR A 10 6.51 -9.82 -18.02
N VAL A 11 5.42 -10.37 -17.50
CA VAL A 11 4.05 -9.92 -17.76
C VAL A 11 3.49 -9.38 -16.47
N GLU A 12 2.95 -8.16 -16.52
CA GLU A 12 2.43 -7.46 -15.35
C GLU A 12 0.90 -7.39 -15.41
N ALA A 13 0.26 -7.54 -14.24
CA ALA A 13 -1.19 -7.51 -14.10
C ALA A 13 -1.63 -6.27 -13.30
N VAL A 14 -2.54 -5.49 -13.86
CA VAL A 14 -3.18 -4.33 -13.21
C VAL A 14 -4.54 -4.77 -12.65
N PRO A 15 -4.66 -5.07 -11.34
CA PRO A 15 -5.91 -5.56 -10.74
C PRO A 15 -6.96 -4.45 -10.66
N MET A 16 -8.25 -4.76 -10.76
CA MET A 16 -9.33 -3.76 -10.88
C MET A 16 -10.25 -3.63 -9.62
N GLY A 17 -9.81 -4.09 -8.43
CA GLY A 17 -10.40 -3.70 -7.12
C GLY A 17 -9.74 -4.35 -5.86
N PRO A 18 -10.43 -4.48 -4.69
CA PRO A 18 -9.82 -4.77 -3.37
C PRO A 18 -9.17 -6.16 -3.11
N LEU A 19 -7.84 -6.15 -3.01
CA LEU A 19 -6.88 -6.86 -2.13
C LEU A 19 -7.01 -8.35 -1.71
N HIS A 20 -8.01 -9.12 -2.12
CA HIS A 20 -7.99 -10.59 -1.98
C HIS A 20 -7.63 -11.31 -3.30
N TRP A 21 -7.03 -10.59 -4.25
CA TRP A 21 -7.05 -10.92 -5.68
C TRP A 21 -5.68 -11.17 -6.30
N LEU A 22 -4.75 -11.57 -5.45
CA LEU A 22 -3.34 -11.51 -5.72
C LEU A 22 -2.78 -12.89 -6.03
N ALA A 23 -2.98 -13.33 -7.27
CA ALA A 23 -2.47 -14.62 -7.74
C ALA A 23 -1.99 -14.59 -9.20
N ILE A 24 -1.54 -13.44 -9.73
CA ILE A 24 -0.98 -13.38 -11.10
C ILE A 24 0.27 -12.49 -11.16
N ALA A 25 1.16 -12.62 -10.18
CA ALA A 25 2.50 -12.10 -10.28
C ALA A 25 3.46 -13.23 -9.91
N GLY A 26 3.90 -14.00 -10.90
CA GLY A 26 5.02 -14.94 -10.73
C GLY A 26 4.95 -16.30 -11.43
N CYS A 27 3.78 -16.78 -11.87
CA CYS A 27 3.68 -18.13 -12.45
C CYS A 27 2.71 -18.19 -13.64
N TRP A 28 3.16 -17.71 -14.80
CA TRP A 28 2.48 -17.97 -16.07
C TRP A 28 3.38 -18.82 -16.96
N GLU A 29 2.85 -19.96 -17.42
CA GLU A 29 3.39 -20.66 -18.58
C GLU A 29 2.55 -20.26 -19.80
N PRO A 30 3.12 -19.48 -20.74
CA PRO A 30 2.46 -19.19 -22.03
C PRO A 30 2.18 -20.47 -22.82
N ALA A 31 2.93 -21.54 -22.56
CA ALA A 31 2.78 -22.83 -23.22
C ALA A 31 1.71 -23.69 -22.51
N GLY A 32 0.46 -23.62 -22.97
CA GLY A 32 -0.59 -24.59 -22.59
C GLY A 32 -1.89 -24.00 -22.04
N GLY A 33 -2.02 -22.67 -21.98
CA GLY A 33 -3.29 -21.99 -21.67
C GLY A 33 -3.76 -22.14 -20.22
N LYS A 34 -2.91 -22.61 -19.31
CA LYS A 34 -3.23 -22.77 -17.88
C LYS A 34 -2.61 -21.64 -17.07
N VAL A 35 -3.39 -21.08 -16.15
CA VAL A 35 -2.96 -20.03 -15.21
C VAL A 35 -2.71 -20.69 -13.86
N THR A 36 -1.55 -20.42 -13.25
CA THR A 36 -1.16 -20.97 -11.95
C THR A 36 -0.87 -19.88 -10.93
N ASP A 37 -1.12 -20.16 -9.66
CA ASP A 37 -0.67 -19.31 -8.55
C ASP A 37 0.82 -19.50 -8.24
N CYS A 38 1.33 -18.76 -7.25
CA CYS A 38 2.73 -18.82 -6.79
C CYS A 38 3.14 -20.19 -6.21
N ASP A 39 2.18 -21.03 -5.86
CA ASP A 39 2.39 -22.39 -5.35
C ASP A 39 2.26 -23.44 -6.49
N GLY A 40 2.09 -23.00 -7.75
CA GLY A 40 1.94 -23.87 -8.92
C GLY A 40 0.56 -24.51 -9.07
N ARG A 41 -0.44 -24.10 -8.27
CA ARG A 41 -1.81 -24.61 -8.37
C ARG A 41 -2.51 -23.93 -9.55
N GLY A 42 -3.23 -24.73 -10.36
CA GLY A 42 -4.03 -24.21 -11.46
C GLY A 42 -5.23 -23.40 -10.97
N ILE A 43 -5.26 -22.11 -11.26
CA ILE A 43 -6.29 -21.15 -10.85
C ILE A 43 -7.11 -20.63 -12.02
N GLY A 44 -6.68 -20.81 -13.26
CA GLY A 44 -7.37 -20.22 -14.40
C GLY A 44 -6.96 -20.75 -15.77
N VAL A 45 -7.58 -20.18 -16.81
CA VAL A 45 -7.41 -20.56 -18.21
C VAL A 45 -7.28 -19.32 -19.09
N LEU A 46 -6.36 -19.37 -20.06
CA LEU A 46 -6.22 -18.41 -21.15
C LEU A 46 -7.09 -18.83 -22.34
N CYS A 47 -8.00 -17.94 -22.74
CA CYS A 47 -8.86 -18.09 -23.90
C CYS A 47 -8.28 -17.28 -25.06
N GLU A 48 -7.81 -17.97 -26.09
CA GLU A 48 -7.27 -17.38 -27.32
C GLU A 48 -8.10 -17.80 -28.55
N GLY A 49 -8.07 -16.99 -29.60
CA GLY A 49 -8.75 -17.27 -30.86
C GLY A 49 -9.49 -16.05 -31.40
N SER A 50 -10.54 -16.27 -32.19
CA SER A 50 -11.40 -15.17 -32.62
C SER A 50 -12.21 -14.60 -31.44
N PRO A 51 -12.63 -13.33 -31.47
CA PRO A 51 -13.41 -12.73 -30.38
C PRO A 51 -14.66 -13.53 -29.98
N GLY A 52 -15.34 -14.19 -30.93
CA GLY A 52 -16.50 -15.04 -30.65
C GLY A 52 -16.14 -16.36 -29.98
N GLU A 53 -15.02 -16.98 -30.36
CA GLU A 53 -14.52 -18.20 -29.72
C GLU A 53 -14.05 -17.93 -28.30
N VAL A 54 -13.32 -16.84 -28.09
CA VAL A 54 -12.83 -16.42 -26.77
C VAL A 54 -14.00 -16.17 -25.81
N HIS A 55 -15.06 -15.47 -26.24
CA HIS A 55 -16.25 -15.27 -25.41
C HIS A 55 -16.96 -16.58 -25.07
N LYS A 56 -17.11 -17.48 -26.04
CA LYS A 56 -17.76 -18.77 -25.82
C LYS A 56 -16.99 -19.62 -24.83
N GLN A 57 -15.67 -19.75 -25.03
CA GLN A 57 -14.78 -20.47 -24.10
C GLN A 57 -14.88 -19.86 -22.69
N ALA A 58 -14.84 -18.53 -22.58
CA ALA A 58 -14.90 -17.85 -21.30
C ALA A 58 -16.23 -18.09 -20.56
N ILE A 59 -17.37 -18.05 -21.27
CA ILE A 59 -18.70 -18.34 -20.69
C ILE A 59 -18.78 -19.79 -20.21
N ASP A 60 -18.30 -20.74 -21.02
CA ASP A 60 -18.33 -22.17 -20.67
C ASP A 60 -17.52 -22.47 -19.40
N LEU A 61 -16.48 -21.67 -19.12
CA LEU A 61 -15.61 -21.79 -17.95
C LEU A 61 -16.11 -21.05 -16.69
N MET A 62 -17.20 -20.29 -16.78
CA MET A 62 -17.72 -19.52 -15.63
C MET A 62 -18.14 -20.44 -14.49
N GLY A 63 -17.65 -20.15 -13.28
CA GLY A 63 -17.87 -20.93 -12.06
C GLY A 63 -17.01 -22.19 -11.94
N GLN A 64 -16.22 -22.53 -12.96
CA GLN A 64 -15.32 -23.70 -12.94
C GLN A 64 -13.88 -23.34 -12.57
N VAL A 65 -13.48 -22.10 -12.85
CA VAL A 65 -12.12 -21.59 -12.61
C VAL A 65 -12.16 -20.24 -11.90
N GLU A 66 -11.09 -19.89 -11.19
CA GLU A 66 -11.01 -18.61 -10.48
C GLU A 66 -10.72 -17.46 -11.46
N TRP A 67 -9.93 -17.72 -12.50
CA TRP A 67 -9.56 -16.74 -13.53
C TRP A 67 -9.81 -17.23 -14.94
N VAL A 68 -10.35 -16.35 -15.76
CA VAL A 68 -10.34 -16.47 -17.21
C VAL A 68 -9.60 -15.27 -17.78
N ILE A 69 -8.57 -15.54 -18.58
CA ILE A 69 -7.81 -14.52 -19.29
C ILE A 69 -8.26 -14.50 -20.73
N LEU A 70 -8.56 -13.33 -21.27
CA LEU A 70 -9.01 -13.17 -22.64
C LEU A 70 -7.92 -12.50 -23.48
N GLN A 71 -7.58 -13.10 -24.62
CA GLN A 71 -6.60 -12.56 -25.55
C GLN A 71 -7.11 -12.69 -27.00
N ALA A 72 -7.32 -11.55 -27.65
CA ALA A 72 -7.64 -11.45 -29.07
C ALA A 72 -7.46 -10.00 -29.56
N ASP A 73 -7.21 -9.83 -30.86
CA ASP A 73 -6.80 -8.55 -31.46
C ASP A 73 -7.83 -7.42 -31.34
N LEU A 74 -9.13 -7.74 -31.30
CA LEU A 74 -10.25 -6.79 -31.26
C LEU A 74 -11.34 -7.29 -30.32
N LEU A 75 -10.96 -7.57 -29.08
CA LEU A 75 -11.86 -8.18 -28.10
C LEU A 75 -12.29 -7.17 -27.04
N VAL A 76 -13.51 -6.67 -27.14
CA VAL A 76 -14.19 -5.99 -26.03
C VAL A 76 -15.03 -7.00 -25.26
N PRO A 77 -14.81 -7.20 -23.94
CA PRO A 77 -15.63 -8.08 -23.13
C PRO A 77 -17.10 -7.66 -23.16
N SER A 78 -17.97 -8.58 -23.55
CA SER A 78 -19.42 -8.32 -23.58
C SER A 78 -20.00 -8.15 -22.16
N ASP A 79 -21.06 -7.36 -22.04
CA ASP A 79 -21.78 -7.18 -20.77
C ASP A 79 -22.29 -8.50 -20.19
N ALA A 80 -22.73 -9.43 -21.05
CA ALA A 80 -23.19 -10.75 -20.63
C ALA A 80 -22.06 -11.54 -19.94
N LEU A 81 -20.84 -11.46 -20.46
CA LEU A 81 -19.66 -12.09 -19.87
C LEU A 81 -19.33 -11.48 -18.51
N LEU A 82 -19.36 -10.15 -18.40
CA LEU A 82 -19.06 -9.43 -17.14
C LEU A 82 -20.17 -9.57 -16.09
N VAL A 83 -21.42 -9.80 -16.49
CA VAL A 83 -22.50 -10.17 -15.57
C VAL A 83 -22.31 -11.61 -15.09
N ALA A 84 -21.95 -12.54 -15.99
CA ALA A 84 -21.69 -13.93 -15.65
C ALA A 84 -20.51 -14.07 -14.68
N SER A 85 -19.42 -13.33 -14.90
CA SER A 85 -18.26 -13.29 -13.99
C SER A 85 -18.68 -12.89 -12.57
N THR A 86 -19.49 -11.84 -12.43
CA THR A 86 -19.99 -11.36 -11.14
C THR A 86 -20.89 -12.38 -10.45
N ARG A 87 -21.74 -13.09 -11.21
CA ARG A 87 -22.68 -14.09 -10.67
C ARG A 87 -21.97 -15.37 -10.19
N HIS A 88 -20.96 -15.81 -10.92
CA HIS A 88 -20.29 -17.09 -10.67
C HIS A 88 -19.00 -16.95 -9.87
N GLY A 89 -18.51 -15.72 -9.64
CA GLY A 89 -17.28 -15.46 -8.88
C GLY A 89 -15.98 -15.69 -9.65
N THR A 90 -16.06 -16.19 -10.89
CA THR A 90 -14.93 -16.28 -11.82
C THR A 90 -14.51 -14.89 -12.28
N ARG A 91 -13.22 -14.59 -12.19
CA ARG A 91 -12.66 -13.28 -12.53
C ARG A 91 -12.23 -13.24 -13.98
N VAL A 92 -12.37 -12.08 -14.60
CA VAL A 92 -12.01 -11.85 -16.00
C VAL A 92 -10.81 -10.92 -16.07
N ALA A 93 -9.75 -11.36 -16.75
CA ALA A 93 -8.63 -10.52 -17.12
C ALA A 93 -8.56 -10.39 -18.64
N VAL A 94 -8.05 -9.26 -19.14
CA VAL A 94 -7.90 -9.03 -20.59
C VAL A 94 -6.46 -8.63 -20.89
N VAL A 95 -5.90 -9.23 -21.93
CA VAL A 95 -4.60 -8.84 -22.46
C VAL A 95 -4.74 -7.59 -23.30
N VAL A 96 -3.99 -6.55 -22.93
CA VAL A 96 -4.01 -5.26 -23.60
C VAL A 96 -2.83 -5.21 -24.57
N ILE A 97 -3.15 -5.17 -25.86
CA ILE A 97 -2.16 -5.30 -26.94
C ILE A 97 -1.76 -3.92 -27.49
N ASN A 98 -2.66 -2.94 -27.39
CA ASN A 98 -2.41 -1.58 -27.84
C ASN A 98 -3.25 -0.56 -27.03
N GLU A 99 -2.90 0.71 -27.14
CA GLU A 99 -3.59 1.79 -26.43
C GLU A 99 -5.08 1.92 -26.81
N GLN A 100 -5.45 1.56 -28.04
CA GLN A 100 -6.83 1.58 -28.50
C GLN A 100 -7.72 0.62 -27.70
N HIS A 101 -7.19 -0.53 -27.24
CA HIS A 101 -7.91 -1.44 -26.34
C HIS A 101 -8.34 -0.77 -25.04
N LEU A 102 -7.50 0.11 -24.46
CA LEU A 102 -7.84 0.82 -23.23
C LEU A 102 -9.03 1.76 -23.42
N LEU A 103 -9.12 2.40 -24.59
CA LEU A 103 -10.25 3.25 -24.96
C LEU A 103 -11.50 2.41 -25.24
N ASP A 104 -11.36 1.31 -25.98
CA ASP A 104 -12.46 0.45 -26.39
C ASP A 104 -13.12 -0.29 -25.21
N PHE A 105 -12.38 -0.44 -24.10
CA PHE A 105 -12.88 -1.10 -22.89
C PHE A 105 -13.59 -0.15 -21.92
N GLU A 106 -13.66 1.17 -22.17
CA GLU A 106 -14.53 2.05 -21.37
C GLU A 106 -16.00 1.85 -21.84
N PRO A 107 -16.96 1.45 -20.99
CA PRO A 107 -16.97 1.44 -19.52
C PRO A 107 -16.69 0.07 -18.85
N ALA A 108 -16.51 -1.00 -19.62
CA ALA A 108 -16.26 -2.37 -19.16
C ALA A 108 -15.08 -2.51 -18.18
N LEU A 109 -14.07 -1.64 -18.28
CA LEU A 109 -12.89 -1.61 -17.41
C LEU A 109 -13.21 -1.62 -15.91
N ALA A 110 -14.24 -0.89 -15.47
CA ALA A 110 -14.62 -0.83 -14.06
C ALA A 110 -15.14 -2.17 -13.50
N ARG A 111 -15.48 -3.12 -14.38
CA ARG A 111 -16.09 -4.43 -14.04
C ARG A 111 -15.16 -5.61 -14.33
N MET A 112 -13.98 -5.34 -14.88
CA MET A 112 -12.96 -6.37 -15.09
C MET A 112 -12.23 -6.68 -13.77
N GLY A 113 -11.56 -7.82 -13.72
CA GLY A 113 -10.75 -8.24 -12.56
C GLY A 113 -9.29 -7.79 -12.68
N ALA A 114 -8.72 -7.81 -13.88
CA ALA A 114 -7.38 -7.30 -14.15
C ALA A 114 -7.17 -6.93 -15.64
N LEU A 115 -6.17 -6.08 -15.90
CA LEU A 115 -5.57 -5.91 -17.23
C LEU A 115 -4.20 -6.57 -17.26
N ILE A 116 -3.84 -7.19 -18.36
CA ILE A 116 -2.53 -7.82 -18.55
C ILE A 116 -1.77 -7.02 -19.60
N VAL A 117 -0.59 -6.53 -19.24
CA VAL A 117 0.25 -5.68 -20.10
C VAL A 117 1.62 -6.31 -20.32
N GLY A 118 2.20 -6.05 -21.49
CA GLY A 118 3.46 -6.67 -21.91
C GLY A 118 4.72 -5.85 -21.68
N ASP A 119 4.59 -4.56 -21.35
CA ASP A 119 5.71 -3.65 -21.17
C ASP A 119 5.34 -2.47 -20.24
N ASP A 120 6.37 -1.78 -19.75
CA ASP A 120 6.26 -0.68 -18.78
C ASP A 120 5.51 0.55 -19.36
N GLU A 121 5.60 0.78 -20.68
CA GLU A 121 4.89 1.89 -21.31
C GLU A 121 3.37 1.64 -21.25
N MET A 122 2.98 0.42 -21.59
CA MET A 122 1.60 -0.04 -21.58
C MET A 122 1.05 -0.15 -20.17
N LEU A 123 1.88 -0.52 -19.19
CA LEU A 123 1.54 -0.47 -17.77
C LEU A 123 1.15 0.95 -17.35
N ASN A 124 2.01 1.94 -17.64
CA ASN A 124 1.74 3.34 -17.30
C ASN A 124 0.44 3.84 -17.91
N LYS A 125 0.19 3.53 -19.19
CA LYS A 125 -1.07 3.89 -19.88
C LYS A 125 -2.29 3.21 -19.27
N ALA A 126 -2.21 1.91 -18.99
CA ALA A 126 -3.28 1.15 -18.34
C ALA A 126 -3.62 1.70 -16.94
N MET A 127 -2.59 2.11 -16.18
CA MET A 127 -2.77 2.77 -14.88
C MET A 127 -3.49 4.11 -15.00
N VAL A 128 -3.14 4.93 -15.99
CA VAL A 128 -3.83 6.22 -16.25
C VAL A 128 -5.32 5.99 -16.57
N HIS A 129 -5.65 5.05 -17.44
CA HIS A 129 -7.06 4.73 -17.76
C HIS A 129 -7.83 4.19 -16.56
N ARG A 130 -7.20 3.33 -15.76
CA ARG A 130 -7.72 2.87 -14.47
C ARG A 130 -8.02 4.04 -13.53
N MET A 131 -7.09 4.99 -13.40
CA MET A 131 -7.26 6.17 -12.56
C MET A 131 -8.43 7.05 -13.03
N ALA A 132 -8.64 7.14 -14.35
CA ALA A 132 -9.73 7.92 -14.94
C ALA A 132 -11.13 7.32 -14.66
N LEU A 133 -11.24 6.00 -14.49
CA LEU A 133 -12.49 5.31 -14.15
C LEU A 133 -12.90 5.50 -12.70
N THR A 134 -11.93 5.73 -11.81
CA THR A 134 -12.16 6.05 -10.40
C THR A 134 -12.56 7.52 -10.17
N LYS A 135 -13.37 8.11 -11.06
CA LYS A 135 -14.03 9.43 -10.86
C LYS A 135 -14.94 9.52 -9.62
N SER A 136 -14.98 8.47 -8.80
CA SER A 136 -15.40 8.52 -7.40
C SER A 136 -14.21 8.91 -6.52
N GLU A 137 -14.12 10.20 -6.20
CA GLU A 137 -13.39 10.82 -5.08
C GLU A 137 -12.47 9.89 -4.26
N SER A 138 -11.20 9.69 -4.68
CA SER A 138 -9.99 9.47 -3.86
C SER A 138 -8.83 8.99 -4.75
N PRO A 139 -7.71 9.71 -4.89
CA PRO A 139 -6.60 9.30 -5.75
C PRO A 139 -5.80 8.07 -5.28
N MET A 140 -6.13 7.42 -4.16
CA MET A 140 -5.24 6.46 -3.49
C MET A 140 -5.72 5.00 -3.48
N LEU A 141 -6.86 4.67 -4.06
CA LEU A 141 -7.51 3.40 -3.71
C LEU A 141 -7.05 2.17 -4.49
N ASN A 142 -5.95 2.22 -5.25
CA ASN A 142 -5.84 1.23 -6.30
C ASN A 142 -4.42 0.92 -6.81
N THR A 143 -3.58 0.32 -5.97
CA THR A 143 -2.53 -0.63 -6.41
C THR A 143 -2.21 -1.59 -5.28
N VAL A 144 -2.45 -2.90 -5.45
CA VAL A 144 -1.52 -3.90 -4.92
C VAL A 144 -1.49 -5.07 -5.90
N CYS A 145 -0.30 -5.31 -6.44
CA CYS A 145 0.00 -6.29 -7.48
C CYS A 145 1.44 -6.22 -8.04
N GLY A 146 2.47 -6.09 -7.20
CA GLY A 146 3.89 -6.11 -7.61
C GLY A 146 4.58 -4.75 -7.51
N GLY A 147 3.79 -3.68 -7.40
CA GLY A 147 4.24 -2.33 -7.14
C GLY A 147 3.57 -1.79 -5.89
N ILE A 148 4.39 -1.42 -4.94
CA ILE A 148 4.09 -0.66 -3.74
C ILE A 148 3.35 0.64 -4.12
N PHE A 149 2.17 0.91 -3.56
CA PHE A 149 1.74 2.29 -3.36
C PHE A 149 1.83 2.57 -1.87
N LEU A 150 2.97 3.16 -1.50
CA LEU A 150 3.06 3.96 -0.29
C LEU A 150 1.96 5.05 -0.34
N PRO A 151 1.58 5.68 0.77
CA PRO A 151 1.40 7.12 0.68
C PRO A 151 2.75 7.67 0.20
N ALA A 152 2.82 7.90 -1.13
CA ALA A 152 3.99 8.08 -2.00
C ALA A 152 5.39 7.98 -1.33
N ALA A 153 6.27 7.11 -1.86
CA ALA A 153 7.72 7.24 -1.63
C ALA A 153 8.21 8.68 -1.89
N GLU A 154 7.49 9.44 -2.70
CA GLU A 154 7.74 10.84 -3.03
C GLU A 154 7.42 11.83 -1.88
N GLU A 155 6.74 11.42 -0.80
CA GLU A 155 6.37 12.27 0.34
C GLU A 155 7.22 12.04 1.62
N LEU A 156 8.13 11.06 1.61
CA LEU A 156 9.09 10.89 2.72
C LEU A 156 10.24 11.90 2.60
N LYS A 157 10.26 12.86 3.52
CA LYS A 157 11.23 13.96 3.53
C LYS A 157 11.94 14.01 4.88
N LEU A 158 13.20 14.45 4.85
CA LEU A 158 13.88 14.88 6.07
C LEU A 158 13.27 16.23 6.48
N CYS A 159 12.74 16.27 7.70
CA CYS A 159 12.05 17.40 8.30
C CYS A 159 12.87 17.93 9.47
N MET A 160 13.02 19.26 9.56
CA MET A 160 13.82 19.87 10.62
C MET A 160 13.09 19.80 11.96
N VAL A 161 13.80 19.39 13.00
CA VAL A 161 13.34 19.45 14.39
C VAL A 161 13.60 20.86 14.91
N GLU A 162 12.54 21.58 15.28
CA GLU A 162 12.64 22.91 15.87
C GLU A 162 13.00 22.83 17.36
N SER A 163 12.28 21.99 18.10
CA SER A 163 12.51 21.77 19.52
C SER A 163 12.09 20.38 19.96
N VAL A 164 12.71 19.92 21.06
CA VAL A 164 12.33 18.71 21.78
C VAL A 164 12.12 19.10 23.23
N GLU A 165 10.90 18.91 23.73
CA GLU A 165 10.47 19.40 25.03
C GLU A 165 9.81 18.27 25.82
N LEU A 166 10.36 17.94 26.98
CA LEU A 166 9.70 17.02 27.91
C LEU A 166 8.37 17.61 28.38
N ILE A 167 7.31 16.82 28.30
CA ILE A 167 6.00 17.19 28.83
C ILE A 167 5.92 16.76 30.28
N HIS A 168 5.37 17.65 31.12
CA HIS A 168 5.09 17.34 32.52
C HIS A 168 3.87 16.41 32.60
N GLY A 169 4.03 15.30 33.33
CA GLY A 169 3.01 14.26 33.46
C GLY A 169 3.28 13.04 32.60
N GLU A 170 2.31 12.12 32.58
CA GLU A 170 2.36 10.88 31.82
C GLU A 170 1.32 10.92 30.69
N ALA A 171 1.60 10.22 29.60
CA ALA A 171 0.65 9.95 28.53
C ALA A 171 0.37 8.45 28.44
N ASP A 172 -0.82 8.10 27.98
CA ASP A 172 -1.15 6.71 27.61
C ASP A 172 -0.59 6.44 26.21
N ARG A 173 0.47 5.63 26.13
CA ARG A 173 1.19 5.27 24.90
C ARG A 173 0.85 3.85 24.47
N VAL A 174 0.51 3.73 23.18
CA VAL A 174 0.24 2.46 22.51
C VAL A 174 1.52 1.87 21.95
N ASN A 175 1.80 0.61 22.30
CA ASN A 175 2.69 -0.26 21.55
C ASN A 175 1.87 -1.14 20.63
N LEU A 176 2.41 -1.37 19.43
CA LEU A 176 1.86 -2.33 18.49
C LEU A 176 2.79 -3.54 18.43
N ASP A 177 2.31 -4.69 18.90
CA ASP A 177 2.98 -5.98 18.74
C ASP A 177 2.45 -6.65 17.49
N MET A 178 3.31 -6.89 16.50
CA MET A 178 2.96 -7.52 15.23
C MET A 178 2.95 -9.05 15.34
N ILE A 179 2.19 -9.71 14.46
CA ILE A 179 2.21 -11.19 14.35
C ILE A 179 3.41 -11.73 13.57
N SER A 180 4.33 -10.87 13.15
CA SER A 180 5.51 -11.21 12.37
C SER A 180 6.73 -10.47 12.90
N MET A 181 7.90 -11.08 12.76
CA MET A 181 9.16 -10.38 13.02
C MET A 181 9.37 -9.29 11.97
N LEU A 182 9.87 -8.16 12.43
CA LEU A 182 10.29 -7.01 11.66
C LEU A 182 11.80 -7.09 11.42
N GLN A 183 12.21 -6.79 10.20
CA GLN A 183 13.60 -6.78 9.79
C GLN A 183 14.30 -5.49 10.25
N PRO A 184 15.63 -5.50 10.44
CA PRO A 184 16.38 -4.28 10.70
C PRO A 184 16.18 -3.26 9.58
N GLY A 185 15.71 -2.06 9.93
CA GLY A 185 15.37 -1.02 8.96
C GLY A 185 13.87 -0.88 8.72
N GLU A 186 13.05 -1.83 9.18
CA GLU A 186 11.60 -1.70 9.17
C GLU A 186 11.08 -0.82 10.31
N GLY A 187 9.97 -0.15 10.03
CA GLY A 187 9.31 0.74 10.98
C GLY A 187 7.91 1.15 10.50
N ALA A 188 7.20 1.90 11.35
CA ALA A 188 5.87 2.40 11.05
C ALA A 188 5.86 3.92 10.97
N LEU A 189 4.90 4.47 10.22
CA LEU A 189 4.67 5.92 10.14
C LEU A 189 3.64 6.33 11.19
N VAL A 190 4.04 7.17 12.15
CA VAL A 190 3.22 7.59 13.29
C VAL A 190 3.32 9.11 13.50
N GLY A 191 2.21 9.79 13.75
CA GLY A 191 2.24 11.24 14.00
C GLY A 191 0.99 11.78 14.67
N SER A 192 1.09 12.91 15.38
CA SER A 192 -0.07 13.53 16.04
C SER A 192 -1.01 14.25 15.07
N THR A 193 -0.60 14.44 13.82
CA THR A 193 -1.45 15.00 12.77
C THR A 193 -1.40 14.09 11.55
N ALA A 194 -2.51 14.04 10.83
CA ALA A 194 -2.60 13.34 9.56
C ALA A 194 -1.54 13.83 8.54
N LYS A 195 -1.19 15.12 8.65
CA LYS A 195 -0.27 15.82 7.75
C LYS A 195 1.17 15.33 7.86
N ALA A 196 1.63 14.99 9.06
CA ALA A 196 3.02 14.67 9.33
C ALA A 196 3.13 13.39 10.16
N LEU A 197 3.51 12.29 9.51
CA LEU A 197 3.75 11.00 10.16
C LEU A 197 5.24 10.70 10.17
N CYS A 198 5.84 10.63 11.35
CA CYS A 198 7.26 10.33 11.52
C CYS A 198 7.52 8.82 11.40
N PHE A 199 8.64 8.46 10.78
CA PHE A 199 9.10 7.08 10.75
C PHE A 199 9.67 6.66 12.10
N ILE A 200 9.04 5.66 12.73
CA ILE A 200 9.46 5.03 13.99
C ILE A 200 10.00 3.64 13.69
N HIS A 201 11.27 3.40 14.00
CA HIS A 201 11.91 2.09 13.84
C HIS A 201 11.26 1.04 14.76
N ALA A 202 11.26 -0.22 14.29
CA ALA A 202 11.00 -1.38 15.14
C ALA A 202 11.97 -1.45 16.33
N ASP A 203 11.49 -1.95 17.48
CA ASP A 203 12.31 -2.20 18.68
C ASP A 203 13.22 -3.43 18.48
N ALA A 204 14.24 -3.26 17.64
CA ALA A 204 15.17 -4.32 17.29
C ALA A 204 16.06 -4.80 18.47
N ALA A 205 16.14 -4.04 19.57
CA ALA A 205 17.04 -4.33 20.68
C ALA A 205 16.47 -5.33 21.70
N GLY A 206 15.15 -5.52 21.74
CA GLY A 206 14.52 -6.46 22.67
C GLY A 206 13.29 -7.18 22.13
N HIS A 207 12.52 -6.54 21.25
CA HIS A 207 11.24 -7.05 20.78
C HIS A 207 11.08 -6.78 19.28
N GLY A 208 11.80 -7.53 18.44
CA GLY A 208 11.84 -7.33 16.98
C GLY A 208 10.50 -7.51 16.24
N PHE A 209 9.37 -7.58 16.94
CA PHE A 209 8.01 -7.56 16.41
C PHE A 209 7.22 -6.32 16.89
N ARG A 210 7.82 -5.43 17.70
CA ARG A 210 7.16 -4.32 18.39
C ARG A 210 7.50 -2.97 17.76
N ILE A 211 6.49 -2.12 17.67
CA ILE A 211 6.61 -0.68 17.41
C ILE A 211 6.20 0.08 18.67
N ASN A 212 7.11 0.87 19.23
CA ASN A 212 6.82 1.83 20.30
C ASN A 212 6.19 3.09 19.68
N ALA A 213 4.91 3.00 19.29
CA ALA A 213 4.29 3.92 18.33
C ALA A 213 4.14 5.36 18.87
N GLY A 214 3.33 5.57 19.90
CA GLY A 214 3.04 6.91 20.42
C GLY A 214 1.77 6.97 21.27
N PRO A 215 1.36 8.17 21.72
CA PRO A 215 0.15 8.34 22.53
C PRO A 215 -1.13 7.95 21.80
N VAL A 216 -2.17 7.58 22.55
CA VAL A 216 -3.47 7.12 22.00
C VAL A 216 -4.10 8.04 20.94
N HIS A 217 -3.86 9.36 20.99
CA HIS A 217 -4.39 10.32 20.02
C HIS A 217 -3.62 10.38 18.70
N ALA A 218 -2.42 9.77 18.62
CA ALA A 218 -1.61 9.81 17.41
C ALA A 218 -2.20 8.87 16.35
N TYR A 219 -1.86 9.15 15.10
CA TYR A 219 -2.25 8.35 13.95
C TYR A 219 -1.13 7.40 13.55
N VAL A 220 -1.51 6.26 12.99
CA VAL A 220 -0.62 5.30 12.31
C VAL A 220 -1.08 5.10 10.87
N ALA A 221 -0.13 4.96 9.94
CA ALA A 221 -0.43 4.69 8.53
C ALA A 221 -0.88 3.24 8.30
N LEU A 222 -1.91 3.08 7.47
CA LEU A 222 -2.42 1.80 7.00
C LEU A 222 -1.91 1.51 5.57
N PRO A 223 -1.88 0.24 5.14
CA PRO A 223 -1.39 -0.14 3.81
C PRO A 223 -2.20 0.42 2.63
N ASP A 224 -3.43 0.86 2.87
CA ASP A 224 -4.33 1.42 1.85
C ASP A 224 -4.23 2.96 1.75
N GLY A 225 -3.20 3.55 2.34
CA GLY A 225 -2.97 5.00 2.33
C GLY A 225 -3.81 5.77 3.33
N ARG A 226 -4.73 5.12 4.05
CA ARG A 226 -5.45 5.75 5.16
C ARG A 226 -4.57 5.80 6.39
N ILE A 227 -5.07 6.51 7.39
CA ILE A 227 -4.51 6.55 8.73
C ILE A 227 -5.58 6.13 9.73
N LYS A 228 -5.15 5.62 10.88
CA LYS A 228 -6.03 5.22 11.99
C LYS A 228 -5.49 5.81 13.28
N TYR A 229 -6.37 6.23 14.20
CA TYR A 229 -5.92 6.56 15.55
C TYR A 229 -5.34 5.33 16.23
N LEU A 230 -4.26 5.50 16.98
CA LEU A 230 -3.66 4.43 17.78
C LEU A 230 -4.64 3.87 18.83
N SER A 231 -5.55 4.70 19.34
CA SER A 231 -6.64 4.26 20.24
C SER A 231 -7.59 3.25 19.61
N ASP A 232 -7.73 3.28 18.29
CA ASP A 232 -8.72 2.50 17.56
C ASP A 232 -8.10 1.24 16.92
N VAL A 233 -6.78 1.06 17.03
CA VAL A 233 -6.10 -0.11 16.48
C VAL A 233 -6.44 -1.35 17.31
N GLU A 234 -6.89 -2.39 16.63
CA GLU A 234 -7.28 -3.67 17.21
C GLU A 234 -6.41 -4.81 16.64
N ALA A 235 -6.39 -5.95 17.33
CA ALA A 235 -5.74 -7.14 16.81
C ALA A 235 -6.38 -7.58 15.48
N GLY A 236 -5.55 -7.92 14.50
CA GLY A 236 -5.95 -8.24 13.14
C GLY A 236 -5.88 -7.07 12.17
N ASP A 237 -5.86 -5.83 12.67
CA ASP A 237 -5.62 -4.65 11.81
C ASP A 237 -4.29 -4.76 11.09
N GLN A 238 -4.27 -4.31 9.85
CA GLN A 238 -3.09 -4.26 9.01
C GLN A 238 -2.40 -2.90 9.14
N ILE A 239 -1.12 -2.87 9.50
CA ILE A 239 -0.32 -1.66 9.59
C ILE A 239 0.70 -1.64 8.46
N LEU A 240 0.93 -0.46 7.88
CA LEU A 240 1.99 -0.26 6.90
C LEU A 240 3.36 -0.30 7.59
N MET A 241 4.16 -1.30 7.26
CA MET A 241 5.58 -1.34 7.60
C MET A 241 6.40 -0.81 6.43
N VAL A 242 7.18 0.22 6.68
CA VAL A 242 8.12 0.81 5.72
C VAL A 242 9.50 0.23 5.99
N ASP A 243 10.20 -0.21 4.95
CA ASP A 243 11.56 -0.74 5.01
C ASP A 243 12.55 0.25 4.38
N LEU A 244 13.52 0.68 5.18
CA LEU A 244 14.61 1.57 4.76
C LEU A 244 15.87 0.81 4.26
N GLY A 245 15.81 -0.52 4.13
CA GLY A 245 16.93 -1.43 3.92
C GLY A 245 17.66 -1.34 2.56
N ARG A 246 18.99 -1.17 2.64
CA ARG A 246 20.06 -1.14 1.60
C ARG A 246 20.13 0.07 0.64
N GLY A 247 19.06 0.79 0.34
CA GLY A 247 19.06 1.85 -0.67
C GLY A 247 19.11 3.30 -0.17
N GLY A 248 18.90 3.54 1.13
CA GLY A 248 18.52 4.87 1.61
C GLY A 248 17.13 5.28 1.09
N VAL A 249 16.79 6.57 1.22
CA VAL A 249 15.46 7.14 0.92
C VAL A 249 14.99 6.92 -0.54
N GLY A 250 15.85 6.40 -1.44
CA GLY A 250 15.55 6.22 -2.88
C GLY A 250 15.00 4.86 -3.31
N SER A 251 14.97 3.84 -2.44
CA SER A 251 14.35 2.54 -2.76
C SER A 251 13.62 2.03 -1.51
N LEU A 252 12.44 2.60 -1.28
CA LEU A 252 11.59 2.30 -0.14
C LEU A 252 10.71 1.10 -0.47
N ALA A 253 11.00 -0.03 0.14
CA ALA A 253 10.07 -1.15 0.17
C ALA A 253 9.06 -0.93 1.30
N SER A 254 7.86 -1.49 1.16
CA SER A 254 6.89 -1.54 2.24
C SER A 254 6.05 -2.80 2.17
N ARG A 255 5.49 -3.21 3.30
CA ARG A 255 4.59 -4.36 3.39
C ARG A 255 3.52 -4.14 4.45
N SER A 256 2.45 -4.90 4.32
CA SER A 256 1.40 -4.98 5.32
C SER A 256 1.76 -5.99 6.39
N VAL A 257 1.58 -5.64 7.67
CA VAL A 257 1.76 -6.58 8.79
C VAL A 257 0.59 -6.46 9.75
N ALA A 258 0.02 -7.59 10.15
CA ALA A 258 -1.09 -7.61 11.09
C ALA A 258 -0.62 -7.35 12.53
N VAL A 259 -1.43 -6.62 13.28
CA VAL A 259 -1.27 -6.45 14.72
C VAL A 259 -1.73 -7.71 15.43
N GLY A 260 -0.89 -8.26 16.30
CA GLY A 260 -1.26 -9.35 17.22
C GLY A 260 -1.84 -8.82 18.53
N ARG A 261 -1.26 -7.73 19.06
CA ARG A 261 -1.69 -7.13 20.34
C ARG A 261 -1.36 -5.64 20.40
N CYS A 262 -2.29 -4.85 20.94
CA CYS A 262 -2.05 -3.47 21.35
C CYS A 262 -1.84 -3.41 22.86
N GLN A 263 -0.74 -2.82 23.31
CA GLN A 263 -0.46 -2.62 24.74
C GLN A 263 -0.42 -1.12 25.04
N VAL A 264 -1.27 -0.66 25.96
CA VAL A 264 -1.29 0.73 26.43
C VAL A 264 -0.58 0.81 27.77
N ASP A 265 0.48 1.61 27.85
CA ASP A 265 1.22 1.86 29.08
C ASP A 265 1.33 3.36 29.34
N ARG A 266 1.47 3.75 30.61
CA ARG A 266 1.74 5.14 30.98
C ARG A 266 3.22 5.43 30.94
N CYS A 267 3.61 6.50 30.28
CA CYS A 267 5.00 6.90 30.17
C CYS A 267 5.17 8.41 30.08
N GLN A 268 6.35 8.90 30.45
CA GLN A 268 6.74 10.27 30.15
C GLN A 268 6.96 10.45 28.65
N VAL A 269 6.46 11.55 28.08
CA VAL A 269 6.58 11.85 26.66
C VAL A 269 7.33 13.16 26.43
N ALA A 270 8.00 13.25 25.28
CA ALA A 270 8.51 14.50 24.74
C ALA A 270 7.64 14.96 23.56
N ARG A 271 7.42 16.27 23.47
CA ARG A 271 6.90 16.94 22.28
C ARG A 271 8.06 17.29 21.37
N ILE A 272 7.96 16.87 20.12
CA ILE A 272 8.90 17.18 19.06
C ILE A 272 8.18 18.11 18.09
N ARG A 273 8.72 19.32 17.91
CA ARG A 273 8.21 20.30 16.93
C ARG A 273 8.97 20.17 15.62
N LEU A 274 8.24 20.22 14.53
CA LEU A 274 8.72 19.96 13.19
C LEU A 274 8.44 21.15 12.28
N PHE A 275 9.40 21.46 11.41
CA PHE A 275 9.27 22.49 10.39
C PHE A 275 9.75 21.97 9.04
N LEU A 276 8.89 22.10 8.03
CA LEU A 276 9.20 21.76 6.65
C LEU A 276 8.43 22.68 5.72
N GLU A 277 9.11 23.22 4.70
CA GLU A 277 8.49 23.99 3.61
C GLU A 277 7.60 25.17 4.09
N GLY A 278 7.96 25.83 5.20
CA GLY A 278 7.21 26.98 5.73
C GLY A 278 6.05 26.61 6.66
N GLU A 279 5.87 25.33 6.97
CA GLU A 279 4.76 24.82 7.75
C GLU A 279 5.25 24.10 9.00
N HIS A 280 4.46 24.18 10.07
CA HIS A 280 4.75 23.56 11.35
C HIS A 280 3.88 22.34 11.62
N SER A 281 4.46 21.35 12.30
CA SER A 281 3.73 20.22 12.86
C SER A 281 4.36 19.80 14.19
N GLN A 282 3.76 18.82 14.85
CA GLN A 282 4.29 18.26 16.08
C GLN A 282 3.91 16.79 16.22
N LEU A 283 4.68 16.07 17.02
CA LEU A 283 4.36 14.75 17.50
C LEU A 283 4.80 14.57 18.95
N PHE A 284 4.19 13.60 19.61
CA PHE A 284 4.55 13.20 20.96
C PHE A 284 5.04 11.77 20.93
N LEU A 285 6.19 11.51 21.55
CA LEU A 285 6.80 10.18 21.64
C LEU A 285 7.30 9.94 23.06
N GLU A 286 7.33 8.68 23.48
CA GLU A 286 7.85 8.29 24.80
C GLU A 286 9.34 8.62 24.92
N TRP A 287 9.72 9.29 26.01
CA TRP A 287 11.09 9.67 26.30
C TRP A 287 11.94 8.49 26.79
N THR A 288 12.45 7.70 25.85
CA THR A 288 13.31 6.53 26.11
C THR A 288 14.22 6.21 24.92
N ASP A 289 15.32 5.49 25.18
CA ASP A 289 16.26 5.04 24.14
C ASP A 289 15.68 3.95 23.22
N ALA A 290 14.59 3.32 23.65
CA ALA A 290 13.87 2.29 22.91
C ALA A 290 12.97 2.86 21.79
N VAL A 291 12.60 4.14 21.85
CA VAL A 291 11.94 4.83 20.73
C VAL A 291 13.03 5.42 19.86
N ARG A 292 13.05 5.04 18.58
CA ARG A 292 14.04 5.50 17.61
C ARG A 292 13.37 6.00 16.35
N VAL A 293 13.75 7.18 15.93
CA VAL A 293 13.33 7.79 14.66
C VAL A 293 14.44 7.62 13.63
N HIS A 294 14.11 7.62 12.33
CA HIS A 294 15.16 7.75 11.32
C HIS A 294 15.52 9.22 11.16
N GLY A 295 16.79 9.60 11.32
CA GLY A 295 17.17 11.01 11.28
C GLY A 295 18.64 11.26 11.05
N ARG A 296 18.98 12.53 10.82
CA ARG A 296 20.32 13.07 10.61
C ARG A 296 20.62 14.11 11.69
N LYS A 297 21.82 14.06 12.24
CA LYS A 297 22.28 15.05 13.22
C LYS A 297 22.68 16.37 12.55
N ALA A 298 22.46 17.48 13.27
CA ALA A 298 22.81 18.82 12.80
C ALA A 298 24.30 19.00 12.45
N ASP A 299 25.18 18.13 12.94
CA ASP A 299 26.61 18.12 12.65
C ASP A 299 26.97 17.53 11.26
N GLY A 300 25.97 17.09 10.49
CA GLY A 300 26.15 16.59 9.12
C GLY A 300 26.56 15.12 9.03
N GLY A 301 26.42 14.34 10.11
CA GLY A 301 26.63 12.90 10.09
C GLY A 301 25.68 12.14 9.14
N PRO A 302 25.91 10.82 8.90
CA PRO A 302 24.98 10.01 8.11
C PRO A 302 23.61 9.91 8.80
N SER A 303 22.54 9.73 8.00
CA SER A 303 21.23 9.45 8.57
C SER A 303 21.14 8.00 9.07
N GLY A 304 20.36 7.78 10.12
CA GLY A 304 20.20 6.46 10.72
C GLY A 304 19.17 6.46 11.86
N ALA A 305 19.10 5.35 12.58
CA ALA A 305 18.23 5.25 13.75
C ALA A 305 18.79 6.10 14.90
N VAL A 306 18.05 7.12 15.30
CA VAL A 306 18.39 8.06 16.38
C VAL A 306 17.42 7.85 17.55
N PRO A 307 17.90 7.51 18.75
CA PRO A 307 17.06 7.48 19.95
C PRO A 307 16.50 8.86 20.25
N ILE A 308 15.22 8.94 20.66
CA ILE A 308 14.59 10.26 20.83
C ILE A 308 15.25 11.07 21.96
N THR A 309 15.81 10.39 22.95
CA THR A 309 16.56 10.99 24.07
C THR A 309 17.79 11.78 23.64
N GLN A 310 18.28 11.51 22.42
CA GLN A 310 19.44 12.18 21.83
C GLN A 310 19.02 13.25 20.82
N LEU A 311 17.75 13.35 20.46
CA LEU A 311 17.24 14.31 19.48
C LEU A 311 17.26 15.73 20.05
N LYS A 312 17.64 16.70 19.22
CA LYS A 312 17.69 18.12 19.60
C LYS A 312 17.24 19.02 18.45
N GLY A 313 16.97 20.28 18.76
CA GLY A 313 16.72 21.30 17.75
C GLY A 313 17.87 21.39 16.73
N GLY A 314 17.52 21.49 15.46
CA GLY A 314 18.44 21.49 14.31
C GLY A 314 18.76 20.11 13.74
N ASP A 315 18.40 19.01 14.42
CA ASP A 315 18.44 17.67 13.80
C ASP A 315 17.33 17.56 12.74
N GLU A 316 17.45 16.60 11.83
CA GLU A 316 16.42 16.28 10.83
C GLU A 316 15.89 14.86 11.06
N ILE A 317 14.60 14.64 10.87
CA ILE A 317 13.98 13.31 10.99
C ILE A 317 13.12 12.99 9.77
N LEU A 318 13.00 11.72 9.43
CA LEU A 318 12.24 11.24 8.29
C LEU A 318 10.74 11.27 8.62
N VAL A 319 10.00 12.00 7.80
CA VAL A 319 8.57 12.24 7.98
C VAL A 319 7.88 12.09 6.63
N HIS A 320 6.74 11.40 6.64
CA HIS A 320 5.78 11.48 5.55
C HIS A 320 5.00 12.79 5.71
N TRP A 321 5.23 13.74 4.82
CA TRP A 321 4.64 15.07 4.88
C TRP A 321 3.65 15.29 3.73
N SER A 322 2.36 15.23 4.06
CA SER A 322 1.33 15.44 3.06
C SER A 322 1.10 16.93 2.79
N THR A 323 1.21 17.30 1.52
CA THR A 323 0.87 18.66 1.04
C THR A 323 -0.63 18.84 0.82
N SER A 324 -1.41 17.76 0.88
CA SER A 324 -2.87 17.77 0.83
C SER A 324 -3.45 17.31 2.17
N SER A 325 -4.64 17.78 2.54
CA SER A 325 -5.29 17.28 3.76
C SER A 325 -5.65 15.80 3.58
N PRO A 326 -5.18 14.88 4.43
CA PRO A 326 -5.54 13.48 4.31
C PRO A 326 -7.04 13.31 4.54
N ARG A 327 -7.65 12.37 3.82
CA ARG A 327 -9.07 12.05 3.97
C ARG A 327 -9.29 11.32 5.31
N VAL A 328 -9.60 12.07 6.35
CA VAL A 328 -10.07 11.53 7.63
C VAL A 328 -11.53 11.09 7.45
N ASN A 329 -11.75 9.85 7.05
CA ASN A 329 -13.08 9.25 7.13
C ASN A 329 -13.25 8.68 8.53
N HIS A 330 -13.82 9.47 9.44
CA HIS A 330 -14.34 8.97 10.71
C HIS A 330 -15.37 7.86 10.42
N VAL A 331 -15.02 6.61 10.69
CA VAL A 331 -16.02 5.56 10.92
C VAL A 331 -16.34 5.58 12.41
N GLN A 332 -17.12 6.57 12.83
CA GLN A 332 -18.02 6.45 13.99
C GLN A 332 -18.93 7.67 14.07
N SER A 333 -20.23 7.41 14.04
CA SER A 333 -21.29 8.35 14.40
C SER A 333 -21.12 8.77 15.86
N MET A 334 -20.71 10.01 16.11
CA MET A 334 -21.00 10.65 17.39
C MET A 334 -22.35 11.35 17.32
N PRO A 335 -23.22 11.22 18.34
CA PRO A 335 -24.46 11.98 18.40
C PRO A 335 -24.14 13.46 18.57
N SER A 336 -24.88 14.31 17.86
CA SER A 336 -24.78 15.76 17.98
C SER A 336 -25.14 16.20 19.40
N GLU A 337 -24.16 16.73 20.14
CA GLU A 337 -24.44 17.49 21.35
C GLU A 337 -24.85 18.92 20.99
N LYS A 338 -25.91 19.37 21.68
CA LYS A 338 -26.38 20.75 21.76
C LYS A 338 -25.61 21.51 22.82
#